data_AF-A0A529HHS7-F1
#
_entry.id   AF-A0A529HHS7-F1
#
_cell.length_a   1.000
_cell.length_b   1.000
_cell.length_c   1.000
_cell.angle_alpha   90.00
_cell.angle_beta   90.00
_cell.angle_gamma   90.00
#
_symmetry.space_group_name_H-M   'P 1'
#
loop_
_entity.id
_entity.type
_entity.pdbx_description
1 polymer ?
#
loop_
_entity_poly.entity_id
_entity_poly.type
_entity_poly.pdbx_seq_one_letter_code
_entity_poly.pdbx_strand_id
1 'polypeptide(L)' 'MKVKDADILIVPGYTNSGPEHWQTRWQSKLSTARRVEQA' A
#
# COMPACT_ATOMS: atom_id res chain seq x y z
N MET A 1 19.62 2.02 -0.07
CA MET A 1 18.43 1.84 0.80
C MET A 1 17.59 0.72 0.23
N LYS A 2 17.17 -0.27 1.04
CA LYS A 2 16.28 -1.36 0.60
C LYS A 2 14.86 -1.07 1.08
N VAL A 3 13.85 -1.62 0.41
CA VAL A 3 12.43 -1.46 0.80
C VAL A 3 12.19 -1.90 2.25
N LYS A 4 12.85 -2.97 2.70
CA LYS A 4 12.72 -3.46 4.08
C LYS A 4 13.22 -2.48 5.15
N ASP A 5 13.99 -1.46 4.75
CA ASP A 5 14.53 -0.45 5.65
C ASP A 5 13.60 0.78 5.76
N ALA A 6 12.45 0.78 5.06
CA ALA A 6 11.50 1.88 5.02
C ALA A 6 10.09 1.42 5.40
N ASP A 7 9.40 2.22 6.21
CA ASP A 7 7.97 2.09 6.43
C ASP A 7 7.21 2.74 5.27
N ILE A 8 6.35 1.96 4.60
CA ILE A 8 5.63 2.42 3.42
C ILE A 8 4.17 2.65 3.78
N LEU A 9 3.74 3.91 3.69
CA LEU A 9 2.34 4.29 3.88
C LEU A 9 1.67 4.51 2.53
N ILE A 10 0.63 3.73 2.25
CA ILE A 10 -0.20 3.87 1.04
C ILE A 10 -1.46 4.64 1.42
N VAL A 11 -1.63 5.84 0.85
CA VAL A 11 -2.85 6.64 0.99
C VAL A 11 -3.72 6.40 -0.25
N PRO A 12 -4.89 5.73 -0.11
CA PRO A 12 -5.78 5.53 -1.24
C PRO A 12 -6.41 6.86 -1.69
N GLY A 13 -6.79 6.91 -2.97
CA GLY A 13 -7.61 7.99 -3.52
C GLY A 13 -9.10 7.69 -3.45
N TYR A 14 -9.90 8.48 -4.17
CA TYR A 14 -11.35 8.29 -4.30
C TYR A 14 -11.70 6.85 -4.73
N THR A 15 -12.67 6.24 -4.07
CA THR A 15 -13.11 4.82 -4.25
C THR A 15 -12.11 3.72 -3.86
N ASN A 16 -10.96 4.07 -3.29
CA ASN A 16 -9.92 3.11 -2.90
C ASN A 16 -9.35 2.32 -4.09
N SER A 17 -8.50 1.33 -3.82
CA SER A 17 -7.83 0.48 -4.80
C SER A 17 -8.42 -0.92 -4.82
N GLY A 18 -8.98 -1.33 -5.96
CA GLY A 18 -9.47 -2.69 -6.19
C GLY A 18 -8.37 -3.76 -6.23
N PRO A 19 -8.72 -5.05 -6.37
CA PRO A 19 -7.79 -6.18 -6.27
C PRO A 19 -6.61 -6.12 -7.25
N GLU A 20 -6.87 -5.70 -8.49
CA GLU A 20 -5.86 -5.66 -9.56
C GLU A 20 -5.01 -4.38 -9.56
N HIS A 21 -5.35 -3.41 -8.72
CA HIS A 21 -4.65 -2.14 -8.66
C HIS A 21 -3.25 -2.31 -8.05
N TRP A 22 -2.27 -1.54 -8.55
CA TRP A 22 -0.88 -1.65 -8.12
C TRP A 22 -0.71 -1.44 -6.60
N GLN A 23 -1.51 -0.56 -5.99
CA GLN A 23 -1.50 -0.35 -4.54
C GLN A 23 -1.85 -1.62 -3.76
N THR A 24 -2.79 -2.43 -4.25
CA THR A 24 -3.19 -3.70 -3.62
C THR A 24 -2.12 -4.75 -3.78
N ARG A 25 -1.53 -4.84 -4.97
CA ARG A 25 -0.40 -5.73 -5.23
C ARG A 25 0.81 -5.38 -4.37
N TRP A 26 1.10 -4.09 -4.17
CA TRP A 26 2.23 -3.64 -3.36
C TRP A 26 2.00 -3.85 -1.88
N GLN A 27 0.81 -3.50 -1.37
CA GLN A 27 0.43 -3.79 0.01
C GLN A 27 0.58 -5.28 0.34
N SER A 28 0.24 -6.17 -0.59
CA SER A 28 0.36 -7.62 -0.37
C SER A 28 1.79 -8.14 -0.47
N LYS A 29 2.66 -7.53 -1.29
CA LYS A 29 4.01 -8.05 -1.58
C LYS A 29 5.12 -7.45 -0.72
N LEU A 30 4.95 -6.22 -0.24
CA LEU A 30 5.97 -5.50 0.51
C LEU A 30 5.66 -5.62 2.01
N SER A 31 6.52 -6.31 2.76
CA SER A 31 6.28 -6.62 4.17
C SER A 31 6.15 -5.40 5.09
N THR A 32 6.66 -4.23 4.65
CA THR A 32 6.62 -2.97 5.40
C THR A 32 5.54 -2.01 4.89
N ALA A 33 4.71 -2.43 3.92
CA ALA A 33 3.65 -1.59 3.38
C ALA A 33 2.34 -1.75 4.14
N ARG A 34 1.72 -0.62 4.50
CA ARG A 34 0.37 -0.57 5.06
C ARG A 34 -0.48 0.48 4.35
N ARG A 35 -1.77 0.16 4.14
CA ARG A 35 -2.75 1.10 3.58
C ARG A 35 -3.48 1.83 4.70
N VAL A 36 -3.70 3.13 4.51
CA VAL A 36 -4.53 3.94 5.40
C VAL A 36 -6.01 3.64 5.13
N GLU A 37 -6.76 3.35 6.18
CA GLU A 37 -8.22 3.33 6.13
C GLU A 37 -8.75 4.76 6.17
N GLN A 38 -9.63 5.13 5.23
CA GLN A 38 -10.27 6.44 5.17
C GLN A 38 -11.75 6.27 5.53
N ALA A 39 -12.22 7.05 6.50
CA ALA A 39 -13.62 7.11 6.95
C ALA A 39 -14.46 8.03 6.06
#